data_AF-A0A0C3GGX5-F1
#
_entry.id   AF-A0A0C3GGX5-F1
#
_cell.length_a   1.000
_cell.length_b   1.000
_cell.length_c   1.000
_cell.angle_alpha   90.00
_cell.angle_beta   90.00
_cell.angle_gamma   90.00
#
_symmetry.space_group_name_H-M   'P 1'
#
loop_
_entity.id
_entity.type
_entity.pdbx_description
1 polymer ?
#
loop_
_entity_poly.entity_id
_entity_poly.type
_entity_poly.pdbx_seq_one_letter_code
_entity_poly.pdbx_strand_id
1 'polypeptide(L)'
;NKAGWRKIQFCVKQAAADGLEYFWVDTCCIDKSDPAELSKAINSMFRWYRNVKKCYVYLADVSSMWDVAFWSSKWFNRGWTLQELIVPVIVEFFSQEHKLLGDKKSLETLIHEITQIPIQALRGNLLS
;
A
#
# COMPACT_ATOMS: atom_id res chain seq x y z
N ASN A 1 -10.18 18.72 -7.41
CA ASN A 1 -9.46 18.18 -6.24
C ASN A 1 -8.38 17.21 -6.72
N LYS A 2 -7.09 17.52 -6.52
CA LYS A 2 -5.97 17.03 -7.38
C LYS A 2 -5.18 15.82 -6.83
N ALA A 3 -5.38 15.39 -5.58
CA ALA A 3 -4.54 14.38 -4.93
C ALA A 3 -4.85 12.93 -5.38
N GLY A 4 -6.14 12.56 -5.43
CA GLY A 4 -6.55 11.22 -5.89
C GLY A 4 -6.11 10.93 -7.33
N TRP A 5 -6.19 11.93 -8.20
CA TRP A 5 -5.75 11.82 -9.60
C TRP A 5 -4.26 11.49 -9.74
N ARG A 6 -3.39 12.10 -8.92
CA ARG A 6 -1.94 11.81 -8.94
C ARG A 6 -1.64 10.35 -8.60
N LYS A 7 -2.34 9.79 -7.60
CA LYS A 7 -2.22 8.37 -7.24
C LYS A 7 -2.57 7.46 -8.44
N ILE A 8 -3.65 7.77 -9.15
CA ILE A 8 -4.05 6.99 -10.34
C ILE A 8 -3.02 7.12 -11.46
N GLN A 9 -2.55 8.32 -11.76
CA GLN A 9 -1.50 8.53 -12.76
C GLN A 9 -0.20 7.79 -12.43
N PHE A 10 0.16 7.76 -11.14
CA PHE A 10 1.27 6.97 -10.64
C PHE A 10 1.04 5.48 -10.89
N CYS A 11 -0.10 4.93 -10.46
CA CYS A 11 -0.42 3.50 -10.62
C CYS A 11 -0.40 3.06 -12.09
N VAL A 12 -0.96 3.87 -13.01
CA VAL A 12 -0.92 3.57 -14.45
C VAL A 12 0.52 3.43 -14.94
N LYS A 13 1.38 4.39 -14.59
CA LYS A 13 2.80 4.39 -15.02
C LYS A 13 3.58 3.24 -14.40
N GLN A 14 3.38 2.99 -13.11
CA GLN A 14 4.13 1.96 -12.39
C GLN A 14 3.70 0.56 -12.81
N ALA A 15 2.39 0.31 -12.96
CA ALA A 15 1.88 -0.96 -13.47
C ALA A 15 2.42 -1.26 -14.87
N ALA A 16 2.41 -0.26 -15.77
CA ALA A 16 2.99 -0.43 -17.10
C ALA A 16 4.50 -0.71 -17.07
N ALA A 17 5.26 -0.03 -16.20
CA ALA A 17 6.69 -0.26 -16.02
C ALA A 17 6.98 -1.68 -15.49
N ASP A 18 6.11 -2.22 -14.64
CA ASP A 18 6.19 -3.58 -14.10
C ASP A 18 5.56 -4.65 -15.00
N GLY A 19 5.05 -4.29 -16.19
CA GLY A 19 4.41 -5.22 -17.12
C GLY A 19 3.07 -5.77 -16.64
N LEU A 20 2.36 -5.05 -15.76
CA LEU A 20 1.05 -5.40 -15.25
C LEU A 20 -0.05 -4.73 -16.09
N GLU A 21 -0.97 -5.55 -16.61
CA GLU A 21 -2.07 -5.10 -17.45
C GLU A 21 -3.17 -4.38 -16.66
N TYR A 22 -3.36 -4.76 -15.40
CA TYR A 22 -4.42 -4.24 -14.54
C TYR A 22 -3.88 -3.86 -13.16
N PHE A 23 -4.47 -2.82 -12.59
CA PHE A 23 -4.29 -2.45 -11.18
C PHE A 23 -5.65 -2.13 -10.56
N TRP A 24 -5.72 -2.19 -9.24
CA TRP A 24 -6.94 -1.94 -8.48
C TRP A 24 -6.70 -0.84 -7.45
N VAL A 25 -7.66 0.09 -7.33
CA VAL A 25 -7.66 1.15 -6.31
C VAL A 25 -9.07 1.28 -5.75
N ASP A 26 -9.21 1.11 -4.43
CA ASP A 26 -10.48 1.15 -3.69
C ASP A 26 -11.40 2.33 -4.07
N THR A 27 -10.82 3.49 -4.31
CA THR A 27 -11.54 4.74 -4.61
C THR A 27 -12.18 4.72 -6.00
N CYS A 28 -11.66 3.93 -6.93
CA CYS A 28 -12.16 3.82 -8.29
C CYS A 28 -12.88 2.49 -8.56
N CYS A 29 -12.62 1.47 -7.76
CA CYS A 29 -13.03 0.09 -8.03
C CYS A 29 -14.04 -0.48 -7.03
N ILE A 30 -14.49 0.31 -6.05
CA ILE A 30 -15.59 -0.04 -5.15
C ILE A 30 -16.62 1.08 -5.23
N ASP A 31 -17.85 0.75 -5.61
CA ASP A 31 -18.98 1.63 -5.38
C ASP A 31 -19.34 1.64 -3.89
N LYS A 32 -18.95 2.72 -3.21
CA LYS A 32 -19.23 2.93 -1.79
C LYS A 32 -20.67 3.38 -1.52
N SER A 33 -21.43 3.71 -2.57
CA SER A 33 -22.84 4.09 -2.48
C SER A 33 -23.78 2.89 -2.49
N ASP A 34 -23.33 1.74 -3.00
CA ASP A 34 -24.02 0.45 -2.90
C ASP A 34 -23.54 -0.32 -1.65
N PRO A 35 -24.38 -0.48 -0.61
CA PRO A 35 -24.01 -1.20 0.61
C PRO A 35 -23.72 -2.69 0.40
N ALA A 36 -24.38 -3.32 -0.58
CA ALA A 36 -24.19 -4.74 -0.89
C ALA A 36 -22.83 -4.96 -1.56
N GLU A 37 -22.46 -4.10 -2.52
CA GLU A 37 -21.14 -4.10 -3.12
C GLU A 37 -20.06 -3.80 -2.07
N LEU A 38 -20.23 -2.74 -1.29
CA LEU A 38 -19.27 -2.34 -0.25
C LEU A 38 -19.02 -3.48 0.74
N SER A 39 -20.07 -4.14 1.23
CA SER A 39 -19.94 -5.28 2.14
C SER A 39 -19.20 -6.44 1.48
N LYS A 40 -19.54 -6.77 0.22
CA LYS A 40 -18.85 -7.82 -0.54
C LYS A 40 -17.37 -7.49 -0.76
N ALA A 41 -17.05 -6.22 -1.04
CA ALA A 41 -15.69 -5.75 -1.22
C ALA A 41 -14.88 -5.88 0.07
N ILE A 42 -15.41 -5.40 1.21
CA ILE A 42 -14.77 -5.53 2.53
C ILE A 42 -14.44 -7.00 2.84
N ASN A 43 -15.39 -7.91 2.62
CA ASN A 43 -15.19 -9.34 2.84
C ASN A 43 -14.20 -9.98 1.86
N SER A 44 -13.88 -9.32 0.74
CA SER A 44 -12.98 -9.82 -0.30
C SER A 44 -11.58 -9.20 -0.26
N MET A 45 -11.39 -8.05 0.39
CA MET A 45 -10.14 -7.28 0.36
C MET A 45 -8.92 -8.09 0.81
N PHE A 46 -9.04 -8.88 1.88
CA PHE A 46 -7.95 -9.76 2.32
C PHE A 46 -7.51 -10.70 1.20
N ARG A 47 -8.47 -11.34 0.52
CA ARG A 47 -8.18 -12.24 -0.61
C ARG A 47 -7.56 -11.48 -1.77
N TRP A 48 -8.01 -10.26 -2.07
CA TRP A 48 -7.43 -9.44 -3.13
C TRP A 48 -5.97 -9.11 -2.81
N TYR A 49 -5.67 -8.55 -1.62
CA TYR A 49 -4.29 -8.27 -1.21
C TYR A 49 -3.40 -9.50 -1.19
N ARG A 50 -3.93 -10.68 -0.84
CA ARG A 50 -3.15 -11.92 -0.83
C ARG A 50 -2.73 -12.35 -2.24
N ASN A 51 -3.53 -12.05 -3.25
CA ASN A 51 -3.33 -12.53 -4.62
C ASN A 51 -2.77 -11.46 -5.57
N VAL A 52 -2.46 -10.24 -5.09
CA VAL A 52 -1.81 -9.24 -5.93
C VAL A 52 -0.37 -9.64 -6.23
N LYS A 53 0.11 -9.29 -7.43
CA LYS A 53 1.51 -9.46 -7.79
C LYS A 53 2.43 -8.51 -7.03
N LYS A 54 1.99 -7.25 -6.89
CA LYS A 54 2.66 -6.17 -6.16
C LYS A 54 1.61 -5.26 -5.52
N CYS A 55 1.91 -4.74 -4.34
CA CYS A 55 1.13 -3.68 -3.70
C CYS A 55 1.95 -2.38 -3.71
N TYR A 56 1.43 -1.33 -4.34
CA TYR A 56 2.10 -0.03 -4.39
C TYR A 56 1.53 0.90 -3.32
N VAL A 57 2.39 1.34 -2.41
CA VAL A 57 2.06 2.33 -1.38
C VAL A 57 2.58 3.70 -1.83
N TYR A 58 1.66 4.53 -2.31
CA TYR A 58 1.97 5.90 -2.73
C TYR A 58 1.80 6.89 -1.57
N LEU A 59 2.91 7.41 -1.06
CA LEU A 59 2.97 8.31 0.09
C LEU A 59 2.98 9.77 -0.38
N ALA A 60 1.78 10.34 -0.54
CA ALA A 60 1.60 11.70 -1.03
C ALA A 60 2.15 12.79 -0.09
N ASP A 61 2.50 12.45 1.15
CA ASP A 61 3.06 13.33 2.17
C ASP A 61 4.57 13.11 2.44
N VAL A 62 5.23 12.26 1.64
CA VAL A 62 6.66 11.96 1.76
C VAL A 62 7.40 12.46 0.52
N SER A 63 8.45 13.27 0.73
CA SER A 63 9.32 13.83 -0.32
C SER A 63 10.71 13.19 -0.31
N SER A 64 11.65 13.69 -1.11
CA SER A 64 12.98 13.08 -1.32
C SER A 64 13.91 13.01 -0.10
N MET A 65 13.72 13.84 0.94
CA MET A 65 14.38 13.64 2.25
C MET A 65 13.51 12.71 3.09
N TRP A 66 13.36 11.49 2.59
CA TRP A 66 12.22 10.63 2.92
C TRP A 66 12.31 10.02 4.31
N ASP A 67 13.49 9.79 4.88
CA ASP A 67 13.63 9.08 6.16
C ASP A 67 12.70 9.66 7.23
N VAL A 68 12.85 10.94 7.58
CA VAL A 68 12.02 11.61 8.61
C VAL A 68 10.54 11.73 8.20
N ALA A 69 10.29 11.98 6.91
CA ALA A 69 8.92 12.14 6.42
C ALA A 69 8.16 10.80 6.37
N PHE A 70 8.86 9.69 6.14
CA PHE A 70 8.32 8.35 6.14
C PHE A 70 7.80 7.97 7.53
N TRP A 71 8.59 8.22 8.58
CA TRP A 71 8.18 8.04 9.99
C TRP A 71 6.85 8.72 10.33
N SER A 72 6.61 9.90 9.76
CA SER A 72 5.44 10.73 10.06
C SER A 72 4.32 10.61 9.03
N SER A 73 4.43 9.68 8.07
CA SER A 73 3.42 9.55 7.03
C SER A 73 2.07 9.17 7.61
N LYS A 74 1.03 9.88 7.16
CA LYS A 74 -0.37 9.63 7.49
C LYS A 74 -0.81 8.22 7.08
N TRP A 75 -0.11 7.59 6.13
CA TRP A 75 -0.42 6.22 5.71
C TRP A 75 -0.36 5.25 6.89
N PHE A 76 0.56 5.40 7.84
CA PHE A 76 0.67 4.50 9.00
C PHE A 76 -0.51 4.59 9.97
N ASN A 77 -1.28 5.68 9.94
CA ASN A 77 -2.41 5.92 10.83
C ASN A 77 -3.78 5.56 10.20
N ARG A 78 -3.80 4.90 9.03
CA ARG A 78 -5.05 4.52 8.34
C ARG A 78 -5.52 3.15 8.81
N GLY A 79 -6.85 2.97 8.86
CA GLY A 79 -7.44 1.70 9.31
C GLY A 79 -7.15 0.47 8.43
N TRP A 80 -6.62 0.65 7.22
CA TRP A 80 -6.32 -0.43 6.27
C TRP A 80 -4.83 -0.80 6.17
N THR A 81 -3.96 -0.01 6.79
CA THR A 81 -2.49 -0.15 6.71
C THR A 81 -2.01 -1.55 7.05
N LEU A 82 -2.60 -2.17 8.08
CA LEU A 82 -2.23 -3.51 8.50
C LEU A 82 -2.43 -4.52 7.37
N GLN A 83 -3.61 -4.56 6.75
CA GLN A 83 -3.90 -5.50 5.67
C GLN A 83 -3.07 -5.20 4.41
N GLU A 84 -2.92 -3.92 4.08
CA GLU A 84 -2.07 -3.45 2.96
C GLU A 84 -0.59 -3.87 3.12
N LEU A 85 -0.14 -4.08 4.35
CA LEU A 85 1.25 -4.35 4.69
C LEU A 85 1.56 -5.84 4.89
N ILE A 86 0.76 -6.54 5.69
CA ILE A 86 1.08 -7.92 6.09
C ILE A 86 0.62 -8.95 5.06
N VAL A 87 -0.45 -8.65 4.31
CA VAL A 87 -1.10 -9.63 3.44
C VAL A 87 -0.37 -9.81 2.10
N PRO A 88 0.02 -8.75 1.38
CA PRO A 88 0.76 -8.91 0.13
C PRO A 88 2.18 -9.44 0.36
N VAL A 89 2.66 -10.27 -0.56
CA VAL A 89 4.05 -10.75 -0.54
C VAL A 89 5.02 -9.59 -0.81
N ILE A 90 4.70 -8.76 -1.80
CA ILE A 90 5.51 -7.61 -2.23
C ILE A 90 4.74 -6.32 -1.95
N VAL A 91 5.33 -5.43 -1.17
CA VAL A 91 4.85 -4.06 -0.94
C VAL A 91 6.00 -3.10 -1.22
N GLU A 92 5.79 -2.16 -2.13
CA GLU A 92 6.78 -1.16 -2.55
C GLU A 92 6.27 0.23 -2.18
N PHE A 93 7.13 1.05 -1.58
CA PHE A 93 6.80 2.38 -1.08
C PHE A 93 7.34 3.45 -2.02
N PHE A 94 6.50 4.42 -2.36
CA PHE A 94 6.83 5.48 -3.31
C PHE A 94 6.55 6.86 -2.72
N SER A 95 7.44 7.81 -3.00
CA SER A 95 7.29 9.22 -2.61
C SER A 95 6.24 9.94 -3.47
N GLN A 96 5.88 11.16 -3.08
CA GLN A 96 5.01 12.02 -3.88
C GLN A 96 5.60 12.37 -5.27
N GLU A 97 6.92 12.25 -5.44
CA GLU A 97 7.63 12.44 -6.71
C GLU A 97 7.76 11.14 -7.52
N HIS A 98 7.01 10.09 -7.15
CA HIS A 98 6.98 8.78 -7.79
C HIS A 98 8.30 8.00 -7.69
N LYS A 99 9.17 8.35 -6.73
CA LYS A 99 10.44 7.67 -6.51
C LYS A 99 10.25 6.48 -5.58
N LEU A 100 10.82 5.34 -5.94
CA LEU A 100 10.89 4.17 -5.05
C LEU A 100 11.76 4.53 -3.83
N LEU A 101 11.18 4.38 -2.64
CA LEU A 101 11.85 4.57 -1.35
C LEU A 101 12.45 3.25 -0.85
N GLY A 102 11.78 2.15 -1.16
CA GLY A 102 12.17 0.81 -0.76
C GLY A 102 10.98 -0.14 -0.81
N ASP A 103 11.20 -1.38 -0.42
CA ASP A 103 10.15 -2.38 -0.26
C ASP A 103 9.98 -2.78 1.20
N LYS A 104 8.94 -3.58 1.49
CA LYS A 104 8.66 -4.09 2.83
C LYS A 104 9.86 -4.77 3.48
N LYS A 105 10.69 -5.47 2.70
CA LYS A 105 11.85 -6.20 3.21
C LYS A 105 13.00 -5.25 3.50
N SER A 106 13.31 -4.31 2.60
CA SER A 106 14.38 -3.34 2.79
C SER A 106 14.08 -2.36 3.92
N LEU A 107 12.80 -2.09 4.19
CA LEU A 107 12.34 -1.16 5.22
C LEU A 107 11.77 -1.86 6.47
N GLU A 108 11.95 -3.18 6.62
CA GLU A 108 11.25 -3.96 7.67
C GLU A 108 11.52 -3.47 9.10
N THR A 109 12.75 -3.07 9.41
CA THR A 109 13.11 -2.51 10.73
C THR A 109 12.40 -1.19 10.98
N LEU A 110 12.43 -0.29 9.99
CA LEU A 110 11.76 1.01 10.07
C LEU A 110 10.25 0.86 10.22
N ILE A 111 9.65 -0.02 9.42
CA ILE A 111 8.22 -0.33 9.48
C ILE A 111 7.86 -0.93 10.85
N HIS A 112 8.69 -1.84 11.37
CA HIS A 112 8.51 -2.40 12.71
C HIS A 112 8.55 -1.32 13.79
N GLU A 113 9.52 -0.40 13.74
CA GLU A 113 9.63 0.68 14.72
C GLU A 113 8.41 1.63 14.69
N ILE A 114 7.89 1.94 13.50
CA ILE A 114 6.71 2.80 13.35
C ILE A 114 5.42 2.10 13.79
N THR A 115 5.23 0.85 13.36
CA THR A 115 3.93 0.14 13.49
C THR A 115 3.86 -0.81 14.68
N GLN A 116 5.00 -1.15 15.27
CA GLN A 116 5.17 -2.19 16.28
C GLN A 116 4.75 -3.60 15.80
N ILE A 117 4.53 -3.79 14.50
CA ILE A 117 4.26 -5.11 13.92
C ILE A 117 5.55 -5.94 13.96
N PRO A 118 5.55 -7.16 14.50
CA PRO A 118 6.75 -7.98 14.53
C PRO A 118 7.31 -8.25 13.13
N ILE A 119 8.63 -8.18 12.98
CA ILE A 119 9.32 -8.40 11.70
C ILE A 119 8.93 -9.76 11.09
N GLN A 120 8.71 -10.79 11.92
CA GLN A 120 8.27 -12.10 11.48
C GLN A 120 6.91 -12.05 10.75
N ALA A 121 5.97 -11.24 11.26
CA ALA A 121 4.69 -11.04 10.59
C ALA A 121 4.83 -10.25 9.28
N LEU A 122 5.72 -9.25 9.22
CA LEU A 122 6.01 -8.51 7.99
C LEU A 122 6.56 -9.44 6.88
N ARG A 123 7.38 -10.41 7.27
CA ARG A 123 7.93 -11.45 6.39
C ARG A 123 6.91 -12.52 5.99
N GLY A 124 5.71 -12.52 6.54
CA GLY A 124 4.67 -13.52 6.27
C GLY A 124 4.89 -14.85 7.00
N ASN A 125 5.78 -14.89 8.00
CA ASN A 125 5.93 -16.06 8.85
C ASN A 125 4.82 -16.05 9.92
N LEU A 126 4.29 -17.24 10.23
CA LEU A 126 3.40 -17.40 11.39
C LEU A 126 4.16 -16.95 12.64
N LEU A 127 3.54 -16.05 13.41
CA LEU A 127 4.00 -15.71 14.76
C LEU A 127 3.82 -16.97 15.61
N SER A 128 4.94 -17.65 15.92
CA SER A 128 4.99 -18.76 16.88
C SER A 128 4.89 -18.25 18.30
#